data_AF-A0A7M2HCX4-F1
#
_entry.id   AF-A0A7M2HCX4-F1
#
_cell.length_a   1.000
_cell.length_b   1.000
_cell.length_c   1.000
_cell.angle_alpha   90.00
_cell.angle_beta   90.00
_cell.angle_gamma   90.00
#
_symmetry.space_group_name_H-M   'P 1'
#
loop_
_entity.id
_entity.type
_entity.pdbx_description
1 polymer ?
#
loop_
_entity_poly.entity_id
_entity_poly.type
_entity_poly.pdbx_seq_one_letter_code
_entity_poly.pdbx_strand_id
1 'polypeptide(L)'
;MTASPLDPPMPSAAAAEARLAADVADLRAHFPETRALYREVCALLFFRYGITPTANKLYQLVRKGSMGTPTEVLAQFWQDLRGKLRVTIDQPGLPDALKAIAANAVQSIWQAANEAATGELAALRAEARLQANEAEAQRDQARAAVAVAEQETAAVQAELDAAQRAGAARQGELDAERQAHAAAQARQQEGIRQVEALERQLQALRTQFSAELEHTREQVAVAQERASATERRALREIDQERTLRQKAEQAVVDLRTELAAAQARAQEAAVAGAEARARLQAECDTLSRQLAEVEQALRRGQAAQDELRAELEMAVRRAERADAEASATRRLVSPRRRAPATRTKFKPGPA
;
A
#
# COMPACT_ATOMS: atom_id res chain seq x y z
N MET A 1 -28.12 -16.16 -64.85
CA MET A 1 -28.90 -17.30 -65.39
C MET A 1 -30.09 -16.71 -66.13
N THR A 2 -29.98 -16.63 -67.45
CA THR A 2 -30.98 -16.05 -68.35
C THR A 2 -32.20 -16.95 -68.43
N ALA A 3 -33.33 -16.50 -67.90
CA ALA A 3 -34.62 -17.16 -68.09
C ALA A 3 -35.16 -16.77 -69.47
N SER A 4 -35.11 -17.70 -70.43
CA SER A 4 -35.84 -17.60 -71.70
C SER A 4 -37.34 -17.48 -71.44
N PRO A 5 -38.07 -16.58 -72.14
CA PRO A 5 -39.51 -16.56 -72.07
C PRO A 5 -40.08 -17.77 -72.82
N LEU A 6 -41.07 -18.41 -72.20
CA LEU A 6 -41.80 -19.56 -72.74
C LEU A 6 -42.42 -19.20 -74.10
N ASP A 7 -41.99 -19.91 -75.14
CA ASP A 7 -42.87 -20.18 -76.28
C ASP A 7 -44.13 -20.92 -75.75
N PRO A 8 -45.35 -20.49 -76.08
CA PRO A 8 -46.53 -21.28 -75.76
C PRO A 8 -46.43 -22.65 -76.46
N PRO A 9 -46.77 -23.76 -75.76
CA PRO A 9 -46.63 -25.08 -76.35
C PRO A 9 -47.57 -25.20 -77.55
N MET A 10 -46.97 -25.33 -78.74
CA MET A 10 -47.68 -25.83 -79.91
C MET A 10 -48.40 -27.13 -79.51
N PRO A 11 -49.71 -27.29 -79.80
CA PRO A 11 -50.42 -28.51 -79.44
C PRO A 11 -49.68 -29.72 -80.00
N SER A 12 -49.23 -30.61 -79.11
CA SER A 12 -48.44 -31.77 -79.52
C SER A 12 -49.28 -32.66 -80.44
N ALA A 13 -48.65 -33.25 -81.46
CA ALA A 13 -49.34 -34.12 -82.43
C ALA A 13 -50.15 -35.25 -81.76
N ALA A 14 -49.68 -35.73 -80.60
CA ALA A 14 -50.37 -36.73 -79.79
C ALA A 14 -51.73 -36.24 -79.22
N ALA A 15 -51.81 -34.98 -78.79
CA ALA A 15 -53.07 -34.40 -78.31
C ALA A 15 -54.08 -34.21 -79.45
N ALA A 16 -53.60 -33.89 -80.67
CA ALA A 16 -54.44 -33.77 -81.85
C ALA A 16 -55.00 -35.14 -82.30
N GLU A 17 -54.19 -36.21 -82.26
CA GLU A 17 -54.63 -37.57 -82.58
C GLU A 17 -55.64 -38.13 -81.58
N ALA A 18 -55.45 -37.88 -80.28
CA ALA A 18 -56.40 -38.30 -79.24
C ALA A 18 -57.77 -37.61 -79.42
N ARG A 19 -57.77 -36.32 -79.77
CA ARG A 19 -58.99 -35.57 -80.03
C ARG A 19 -59.71 -36.04 -81.29
N LEU A 20 -58.95 -36.35 -82.35
CA LEU A 20 -59.49 -36.97 -83.56
C LEU A 20 -60.16 -38.32 -83.25
N ALA A 21 -59.52 -39.16 -82.43
CA ALA A 21 -60.08 -40.46 -82.04
C ALA A 21 -61.39 -40.32 -81.25
N ALA A 22 -61.49 -39.33 -80.35
CA ALA A 22 -62.70 -39.03 -79.60
C ALA A 22 -63.84 -38.57 -80.53
N ASP A 23 -63.59 -37.62 -81.43
CA ASP A 23 -64.60 -37.16 -82.39
C ASP A 23 -65.09 -38.29 -83.31
N VAL A 24 -64.21 -39.21 -83.71
CA VAL A 24 -64.59 -40.40 -84.50
C VAL A 24 -65.45 -41.36 -83.67
N ALA A 25 -65.20 -41.48 -82.36
CA ALA A 25 -66.03 -42.28 -81.46
C ALA A 25 -67.43 -41.67 -81.30
N ASP A 26 -67.53 -40.34 -81.20
CA ASP A 26 -68.81 -39.63 -81.15
C ASP A 26 -69.61 -39.80 -82.46
N LEU A 27 -68.94 -39.69 -83.61
CA LEU A 27 -69.57 -39.96 -84.92
C LEU A 27 -70.08 -41.40 -85.03
N ARG A 28 -69.35 -42.38 -84.48
CA ARG A 28 -69.78 -43.78 -84.44
C ARG A 28 -71.07 -44.00 -83.64
N ALA A 29 -71.33 -43.19 -82.61
CA ALA A 29 -72.55 -43.29 -81.82
C ALA A 29 -73.77 -42.74 -82.58
N HIS A 30 -73.57 -41.71 -83.42
CA HIS A 30 -74.66 -41.03 -84.13
C HIS A 30 -74.98 -41.63 -85.50
N PHE A 31 -74.01 -42.29 -86.15
CA PHE A 31 -74.18 -42.89 -87.49
C PHE A 31 -74.02 -44.42 -87.43
N PRO A 32 -75.13 -45.17 -87.24
CA PRO A 32 -75.07 -46.63 -87.16
C PRO A 32 -74.76 -47.29 -88.52
N GLU A 33 -75.07 -46.61 -89.63
CA GLU A 33 -74.79 -47.09 -90.98
C GLU A 33 -73.31 -46.87 -91.37
N THR A 34 -72.64 -47.93 -91.81
CA THR A 34 -71.20 -47.92 -92.13
C THR A 34 -70.83 -46.92 -93.23
N ARG A 35 -71.61 -46.79 -94.31
CA ARG A 35 -71.30 -45.85 -95.42
C ARG A 35 -71.46 -44.38 -94.99
N ALA A 36 -72.52 -44.07 -94.24
CA ALA A 36 -72.74 -42.73 -93.69
C ALA A 36 -71.62 -42.34 -92.73
N LEU A 37 -71.21 -43.25 -91.84
CA LEU A 37 -70.09 -43.03 -90.93
C LEU A 37 -68.78 -42.74 -91.68
N TYR A 38 -68.47 -43.48 -92.75
CA TYR A 38 -67.29 -43.20 -93.58
C TYR A 38 -67.34 -41.80 -94.21
N ARG A 39 -68.51 -41.33 -94.65
CA ARG A 39 -68.67 -40.00 -95.26
C ARG A 39 -68.41 -38.88 -94.24
N GLU A 40 -68.95 -39.01 -93.03
CA GLU A 40 -68.77 -38.01 -91.98
C GLU A 40 -67.33 -37.99 -91.44
N VAL A 41 -66.67 -39.15 -91.38
CA VAL A 41 -65.24 -39.19 -91.04
C VAL A 41 -64.38 -38.56 -92.15
N CYS A 42 -64.73 -38.72 -93.44
CA CYS A 42 -64.10 -37.96 -94.53
C CYS A 42 -64.25 -36.45 -94.32
N ALA A 43 -65.45 -35.98 -94.00
CA ALA A 43 -65.72 -34.57 -93.75
C ALA A 43 -64.96 -34.04 -92.53
N LEU A 44 -64.93 -34.80 -91.42
CA LEU A 44 -64.20 -34.45 -90.21
C LEU A 44 -62.71 -34.28 -90.49
N LEU A 45 -62.10 -35.27 -91.14
CA LEU A 45 -60.68 -35.25 -91.49
C LEU A 45 -60.34 -34.04 -92.36
N PHE A 46 -61.13 -33.81 -93.42
CA PHE A 46 -60.84 -32.75 -94.39
C PHE A 46 -61.09 -31.35 -93.84
N PHE A 47 -62.27 -31.09 -93.25
CA PHE A 47 -62.68 -29.73 -92.88
C PHE A 47 -62.17 -29.28 -91.51
N ARG A 48 -62.15 -30.17 -90.51
CA ARG A 48 -61.78 -29.80 -89.14
C ARG A 48 -60.30 -30.01 -88.85
N TYR A 49 -59.71 -31.04 -89.45
CA TYR A 49 -58.32 -31.41 -89.20
C TYR A 49 -57.37 -31.10 -90.37
N GLY A 50 -57.89 -30.72 -91.54
CA GLY A 50 -57.07 -30.43 -92.73
C GLY A 50 -56.31 -31.65 -93.27
N ILE A 51 -56.70 -32.87 -92.89
CA ILE A 51 -56.06 -34.11 -93.32
C ILE A 51 -56.81 -34.64 -94.54
N THR A 52 -56.09 -34.85 -95.64
CA THR A 52 -56.65 -35.49 -96.85
C THR A 52 -57.10 -36.92 -96.53
N PRO A 53 -58.40 -37.24 -96.61
CA PRO A 53 -58.88 -38.58 -96.29
C PRO A 53 -58.34 -39.60 -97.30
N THR A 54 -57.83 -40.72 -96.80
CA THR A 54 -57.37 -41.86 -97.61
C THR A 54 -58.11 -43.12 -97.19
N ALA A 55 -58.32 -44.05 -98.12
CA ALA A 55 -59.08 -45.28 -97.86
C ALA A 55 -58.51 -46.08 -96.67
N ASN A 56 -57.18 -46.16 -96.56
CA ASN A 56 -56.49 -46.84 -95.45
C ASN A 56 -56.73 -46.13 -94.11
N LYS A 57 -56.61 -44.79 -94.06
CA LYS A 57 -56.80 -44.03 -92.82
C LYS A 57 -58.25 -44.06 -92.35
N LEU A 58 -59.20 -44.00 -93.28
CA LEU A 58 -60.62 -44.19 -92.99
C LEU A 58 -60.89 -45.58 -92.41
N TYR A 59 -60.34 -46.63 -93.03
CA TYR A 59 -60.49 -47.99 -92.54
C TYR A 59 -59.92 -48.18 -91.13
N GLN A 60 -58.72 -47.64 -90.86
CA GLN A 60 -58.09 -47.69 -89.54
C GLN A 60 -58.91 -46.99 -88.44
N LEU A 61 -59.56 -45.88 -88.79
CA LEU A 61 -60.36 -45.09 -87.86
C LEU A 61 -61.76 -45.67 -87.63
N VAL A 62 -62.43 -46.21 -88.66
CA VAL A 62 -63.82 -46.69 -88.59
C VAL A 62 -63.91 -48.20 -88.28
N ARG A 63 -62.96 -49.03 -88.74
CA ARG A 63 -62.84 -50.48 -88.49
C ARG A 63 -64.16 -51.28 -88.66
N LYS A 64 -65.00 -50.93 -89.62
CA LYS A 64 -66.29 -51.60 -89.93
C LYS A 64 -66.48 -51.74 -91.44
N GLY A 65 -67.08 -52.85 -91.88
CA GLY A 65 -67.43 -53.08 -93.30
C GLY A 65 -66.35 -53.81 -94.11
N SER A 66 -66.63 -54.03 -95.40
CA SER A 66 -65.71 -54.69 -96.32
C SER A 66 -64.63 -53.72 -96.83
N MET A 67 -63.49 -54.25 -97.25
CA MET A 67 -62.34 -53.46 -97.74
C MET A 67 -62.66 -52.52 -98.92
N GLY A 68 -63.72 -52.76 -99.70
CA GLY A 68 -64.11 -51.91 -100.83
C GLY A 68 -64.91 -50.66 -100.45
N THR A 69 -65.58 -50.67 -99.29
CA THR A 69 -66.50 -49.59 -98.89
C THR A 69 -65.84 -48.21 -98.64
N PRO A 70 -64.66 -48.11 -98.00
CA PRO A 70 -63.98 -46.83 -97.78
C PRO A 70 -63.60 -46.13 -99.09
N THR A 71 -63.19 -46.89 -100.11
CA THR A 71 -62.73 -46.35 -101.39
C THR A 71 -63.90 -45.75 -102.19
N GLU A 72 -65.05 -46.44 -102.24
CA GLU A 72 -66.26 -45.92 -102.90
C GLU A 72 -66.78 -44.65 -102.24
N VAL A 73 -66.87 -44.64 -100.91
CA VAL A 73 -67.37 -43.47 -100.15
C VAL A 73 -66.42 -42.29 -100.29
N LEU A 74 -65.10 -42.52 -100.31
CA LEU A 74 -64.10 -41.48 -100.55
C LEU A 74 -64.23 -40.89 -101.96
N ALA A 75 -64.39 -41.73 -102.99
CA ALA A 75 -64.59 -41.26 -104.36
C ALA A 75 -65.86 -40.41 -104.50
N GLN A 76 -66.96 -40.85 -103.89
CA GLN A 76 -68.22 -40.10 -103.87
C GLN A 76 -68.08 -38.78 -103.10
N PHE A 77 -67.42 -38.76 -101.94
CA PHE A 77 -67.17 -37.54 -101.16
C PHE A 77 -66.42 -36.48 -101.97
N TRP A 78 -65.37 -36.85 -102.69
CA TRP A 78 -64.61 -35.91 -103.53
C TRP A 78 -65.38 -35.45 -104.76
N GLN A 79 -66.31 -36.25 -105.30
CA GLN A 79 -67.21 -35.78 -106.34
C GLN A 79 -68.21 -34.76 -105.78
N ASP A 80 -68.85 -35.06 -104.65
CA ASP A 80 -69.83 -34.17 -104.01
C ASP A 80 -69.19 -32.84 -103.58
N LEU A 81 -67.98 -32.88 -103.02
CA LEU A 81 -67.26 -31.68 -102.60
C LEU A 81 -66.91 -30.78 -103.80
N ARG A 82 -66.42 -31.38 -104.89
CA ARG A 82 -66.15 -30.64 -106.13
C ARG A 82 -67.41 -30.08 -106.76
N GLY A 83 -68.53 -30.80 -106.70
CA GLY A 83 -69.82 -30.30 -107.15
C GLY A 83 -70.28 -29.07 -106.36
N LYS A 84 -70.17 -29.10 -105.03
CA LYS A 84 -70.62 -28.03 -104.13
C LYS A 84 -69.75 -26.77 -104.17
N LEU A 85 -68.44 -26.92 -104.37
CA LEU A 85 -67.50 -25.80 -104.42
C LEU A 85 -67.41 -25.15 -105.80
N ARG A 86 -67.97 -25.77 -106.84
CA ARG A 86 -67.95 -25.22 -108.19
C ARG A 86 -69.11 -24.24 -108.37
N VAL A 87 -68.80 -22.95 -108.43
CA VAL A 87 -69.76 -21.93 -108.89
C VAL A 87 -69.83 -22.00 -110.42
N THR A 88 -70.76 -22.79 -110.94
CA THR A 88 -71.10 -22.77 -112.38
C THR A 88 -72.20 -21.75 -112.64
N ILE A 89 -71.92 -20.78 -113.50
CA ILE A 89 -72.94 -19.90 -114.09
C ILE A 89 -73.61 -20.70 -115.22
N ASP A 90 -74.57 -21.55 -114.85
CA ASP A 90 -75.33 -22.34 -115.82
C ASP A 90 -76.69 -21.70 -116.09
N GLN A 91 -76.66 -20.61 -116.85
CA GLN A 91 -77.85 -19.99 -117.40
C GLN A 91 -78.08 -20.51 -118.83
N PRO A 92 -79.16 -21.26 -119.11
CA PRO A 92 -79.47 -21.71 -120.46
C PRO A 92 -79.79 -20.49 -121.33
N GLY A 93 -78.99 -20.27 -122.39
CA GLY A 93 -79.12 -19.14 -123.33
C GLY A 93 -78.03 -18.07 -123.26
N LEU A 94 -77.05 -18.17 -122.35
CA LEU A 94 -75.94 -17.22 -122.29
C LEU A 94 -74.74 -17.69 -123.16
N PRO A 95 -74.25 -16.87 -124.12
CA PRO A 95 -73.08 -17.20 -124.94
C PRO A 95 -71.82 -17.41 -124.09
N ASP A 96 -71.02 -18.42 -124.45
CA ASP A 96 -69.81 -18.79 -123.72
C ASP A 96 -68.78 -17.65 -123.61
N ALA A 97 -68.75 -16.75 -124.59
CA ALA A 97 -67.91 -15.55 -124.57
C ALA A 97 -68.22 -14.63 -123.36
N LEU A 98 -69.49 -14.44 -123.00
CA LEU A 98 -69.89 -13.62 -121.85
C LEU A 98 -69.59 -14.32 -120.52
N LYS A 99 -69.75 -15.65 -120.45
CA LYS A 99 -69.35 -16.44 -119.27
C LYS A 99 -67.85 -16.33 -119.00
N ALA A 100 -67.03 -16.40 -120.04
CA ALA A 100 -65.58 -16.27 -119.93
C ALA A 100 -65.16 -14.88 -119.43
N ILE A 101 -65.78 -13.81 -119.93
CA ILE A 101 -65.50 -12.43 -119.49
C ILE A 101 -65.89 -12.25 -118.02
N ALA A 102 -67.08 -12.71 -117.61
CA ALA A 102 -67.53 -12.61 -116.23
C ALA A 102 -66.64 -13.44 -115.27
N ALA A 103 -66.24 -14.64 -115.67
CA ALA A 103 -65.33 -15.48 -114.89
C ALA A 103 -63.95 -14.82 -114.70
N ASN A 104 -63.38 -14.26 -115.76
CA ASN A 104 -62.10 -13.54 -115.69
C ASN A 104 -62.20 -12.28 -114.81
N ALA A 105 -63.31 -11.53 -114.87
CA ALA A 105 -63.54 -10.37 -114.03
C ALA A 105 -63.64 -10.74 -112.55
N VAL A 106 -64.43 -11.77 -112.20
CA VAL A 106 -64.54 -12.27 -110.82
C VAL A 106 -63.21 -12.82 -110.32
N GLN A 107 -62.46 -13.53 -111.17
CA GLN A 107 -61.13 -14.04 -110.84
C GLN A 107 -60.16 -12.90 -110.54
N SER A 108 -60.14 -11.85 -111.37
CA SER A 108 -59.27 -10.69 -111.18
C SER A 108 -59.63 -9.91 -109.91
N ILE A 109 -60.91 -9.69 -109.63
CA ILE A 109 -61.37 -9.03 -108.39
C ILE A 109 -60.96 -9.86 -107.18
N TRP A 110 -61.14 -11.19 -107.23
CA TRP A 110 -60.73 -12.07 -106.14
C TRP A 110 -59.22 -12.05 -105.92
N GLN A 111 -58.41 -12.11 -106.99
CA GLN A 111 -56.96 -12.02 -106.91
C GLN A 111 -56.52 -10.67 -106.30
N ALA A 112 -57.05 -9.56 -106.80
CA ALA A 112 -56.74 -8.22 -106.30
C ALA A 112 -57.14 -8.04 -104.82
N ALA A 113 -58.31 -8.56 -104.42
CA ALA A 113 -58.75 -8.52 -103.03
C ALA A 113 -57.86 -9.39 -102.12
N ASN A 114 -57.41 -10.56 -102.60
CA ASN A 114 -56.51 -11.43 -101.83
C ASN A 114 -55.11 -10.81 -101.70
N GLU A 115 -54.60 -10.18 -102.77
CA GLU A 115 -53.32 -9.45 -102.75
C GLU A 115 -53.38 -8.26 -101.79
N ALA A 116 -54.46 -7.48 -101.82
CA ALA A 116 -54.67 -6.38 -100.87
C ALA A 116 -54.75 -6.87 -99.42
N ALA A 117 -55.57 -7.89 -99.14
CA ALA A 117 -55.72 -8.43 -97.78
C ALA A 117 -54.42 -9.06 -97.25
N THR A 118 -53.65 -9.74 -98.10
CA THR A 118 -52.35 -10.31 -97.70
C THR A 118 -51.29 -9.22 -97.48
N GLY A 119 -51.32 -8.16 -98.28
CA GLY A 119 -50.48 -6.97 -98.09
C GLY A 119 -50.77 -6.22 -96.79
N GLU A 120 -52.05 -5.93 -96.51
CA GLU A 120 -52.48 -5.30 -95.25
C GLU A 120 -52.13 -6.16 -94.03
N LEU A 121 -52.36 -7.48 -94.11
CA LEU A 121 -51.98 -8.40 -93.03
C LEU A 121 -50.46 -8.44 -92.82
N ALA A 122 -49.66 -8.35 -93.87
CA ALA A 122 -48.21 -8.28 -93.77
C ALA A 122 -47.75 -6.96 -93.12
N ALA A 123 -48.38 -5.84 -93.48
CA ALA A 123 -48.11 -4.53 -92.88
C ALA A 123 -48.43 -4.52 -91.38
N LEU A 124 -49.63 -4.97 -90.99
CA LEU A 124 -50.04 -5.07 -89.58
C LEU A 124 -49.12 -6.00 -88.78
N ARG A 125 -48.67 -7.10 -89.37
CA ARG A 125 -47.68 -7.99 -88.73
C ARG A 125 -46.31 -7.33 -88.55
N ALA A 126 -45.87 -6.52 -89.51
CA ALA A 126 -44.61 -5.79 -89.40
C ALA A 126 -44.69 -4.70 -88.31
N GLU A 127 -45.79 -3.94 -88.27
CA GLU A 127 -46.05 -2.93 -87.24
C GLU A 127 -46.12 -3.55 -85.83
N ALA A 128 -46.86 -4.65 -85.67
CA ALA A 128 -46.94 -5.36 -84.39
C ALA A 128 -45.58 -5.88 -83.91
N ARG A 129 -44.72 -6.34 -84.82
CA ARG A 129 -43.34 -6.75 -84.51
C ARG A 129 -42.48 -5.57 -84.08
N LEU A 130 -42.60 -4.42 -84.77
CA LEU A 130 -41.87 -3.22 -84.40
C LEU A 130 -42.28 -2.74 -82.99
N GLN A 131 -43.58 -2.65 -82.72
CA GLN A 131 -44.10 -2.28 -81.40
C GLN A 131 -43.66 -3.25 -80.29
N ALA A 132 -43.65 -4.56 -80.57
CA ALA A 132 -43.16 -5.55 -79.62
C ALA A 132 -41.66 -5.36 -79.32
N ASN A 133 -40.84 -5.16 -80.35
CA ASN A 133 -39.41 -4.91 -80.19
C ASN A 133 -39.14 -3.61 -79.41
N GLU A 134 -39.88 -2.54 -79.68
CA GLU A 134 -39.79 -1.27 -78.95
C GLU A 134 -40.17 -1.43 -77.48
N ALA A 135 -41.26 -2.15 -77.20
CA ALA A 135 -41.69 -2.45 -75.82
C ALA A 135 -40.66 -3.32 -75.07
N GLU A 136 -40.06 -4.30 -75.74
CA GLU A 136 -38.98 -5.11 -75.16
C GLU A 136 -37.74 -4.28 -74.87
N ALA A 137 -37.32 -3.41 -75.80
CA ALA A 137 -36.20 -2.50 -75.59
C ALA A 137 -36.44 -1.54 -74.42
N GLN A 138 -37.65 -0.97 -74.30
CA GLN A 138 -38.03 -0.12 -73.17
C GLN A 138 -38.02 -0.89 -71.84
N ARG A 139 -38.55 -2.12 -71.83
CA ARG A 139 -38.53 -2.99 -70.64
C ARG A 139 -37.09 -3.28 -70.21
N ASP A 140 -36.22 -3.60 -71.15
CA ASP A 140 -34.84 -3.97 -70.85
C ASP A 140 -34.03 -2.74 -70.38
N GLN A 141 -34.28 -1.56 -70.94
CA GLN A 141 -33.74 -0.29 -70.43
C GLN A 141 -34.23 0.01 -69.01
N ALA A 142 -35.53 -0.15 -68.74
CA ALA A 142 -36.09 0.05 -67.41
C ALA A 142 -35.51 -0.93 -66.38
N ARG A 143 -35.33 -2.20 -66.76
CA ARG A 143 -34.68 -3.22 -65.91
C ARG A 143 -33.22 -2.87 -65.62
N ALA A 144 -32.48 -2.41 -66.63
CA ALA A 144 -31.10 -1.97 -66.45
C ALA A 144 -31.02 -0.76 -65.50
N ALA A 145 -31.93 0.22 -65.64
CA ALA A 145 -31.99 1.39 -64.76
C ALA A 145 -32.32 1.00 -63.31
N VAL A 146 -33.26 0.07 -63.09
CA VAL A 146 -33.58 -0.45 -61.75
C VAL A 146 -32.37 -1.17 -61.15
N ALA A 147 -31.68 -2.00 -61.92
CA ALA A 147 -30.49 -2.71 -61.43
C ALA A 147 -29.36 -1.75 -61.02
N VAL A 148 -29.16 -0.65 -61.77
CA VAL A 148 -28.20 0.40 -61.40
C VAL A 148 -28.64 1.12 -60.12
N ALA A 149 -29.92 1.49 -60.01
CA ALA A 149 -30.44 2.15 -58.81
C ALA A 149 -30.36 1.25 -57.56
N GLU A 150 -30.59 -0.06 -57.70
CA GLU A 150 -30.42 -1.04 -56.61
C GLU A 150 -28.95 -1.14 -56.18
N GLN A 151 -28.00 -1.09 -57.12
CA GLN A 151 -26.57 -1.07 -56.80
C GLN A 151 -26.16 0.21 -56.09
N GLU A 152 -26.62 1.38 -56.56
CA GLU A 152 -26.34 2.67 -55.92
C GLU A 152 -26.93 2.74 -54.51
N THR A 153 -28.18 2.29 -54.33
CA THR A 153 -28.80 2.26 -53.00
C THR A 153 -28.09 1.30 -52.05
N ALA A 154 -27.67 0.12 -52.52
CA ALA A 154 -26.87 -0.81 -51.73
C ALA A 154 -25.50 -0.21 -51.35
N ALA A 155 -24.85 0.52 -52.26
CA ALA A 155 -23.58 1.18 -51.97
C ALA A 155 -23.74 2.28 -50.90
N VAL A 156 -24.75 3.14 -51.03
CA VAL A 156 -25.05 4.19 -50.05
C VAL A 156 -25.42 3.61 -48.68
N GLN A 157 -26.17 2.50 -48.64
CA GLN A 157 -26.47 1.81 -47.39
C GLN A 157 -25.20 1.26 -46.73
N ALA A 158 -24.30 0.65 -47.50
CA ALA A 158 -23.03 0.15 -46.97
C ALA A 158 -22.13 1.28 -46.44
N GLU A 159 -22.10 2.43 -47.12
CA GLU A 159 -21.38 3.62 -46.65
C GLU A 159 -21.99 4.19 -45.36
N LEU A 160 -23.33 4.24 -45.26
CA LEU A 160 -24.02 4.68 -44.05
C LEU A 160 -23.71 3.76 -42.87
N ASP A 161 -23.77 2.44 -43.06
CA ASP A 161 -23.45 1.45 -42.02
C ASP A 161 -21.97 1.52 -41.60
N ALA A 162 -21.07 1.80 -42.54
CA ALA A 162 -19.66 2.04 -42.23
C ALA A 162 -19.47 3.33 -41.42
N ALA A 163 -20.14 4.43 -41.80
CA ALA A 163 -20.09 5.69 -41.09
C ALA A 163 -20.68 5.60 -39.67
N GLN A 164 -21.79 4.86 -39.50
CA GLN A 164 -22.39 4.61 -38.19
C GLN A 164 -21.46 3.80 -37.29
N ARG A 165 -20.82 2.74 -37.81
CA ARG A 165 -19.81 1.96 -37.06
C ARG A 165 -18.60 2.81 -36.68
N ALA A 166 -18.10 3.65 -37.59
CA ALA A 166 -17.02 4.58 -37.31
C ALA A 166 -17.42 5.62 -36.24
N GLY A 167 -18.66 6.11 -36.29
CA GLY A 167 -19.21 7.02 -35.28
C GLY A 167 -19.30 6.36 -33.90
N ALA A 168 -19.83 5.13 -33.83
CA ALA A 168 -19.90 4.37 -32.58
C ALA A 168 -18.51 4.07 -31.99
N ALA A 169 -17.52 3.72 -32.84
CA ALA A 169 -16.16 3.49 -32.41
C ALA A 169 -15.52 4.76 -31.82
N ARG A 170 -15.64 5.90 -32.51
CA ARG A 170 -15.15 7.21 -31.99
C ARG A 170 -15.82 7.61 -30.70
N GLN A 171 -17.13 7.37 -30.56
CA GLN A 171 -17.85 7.66 -29.32
C GLN A 171 -17.30 6.79 -28.16
N GLY A 172 -17.04 5.51 -28.42
CA GLY A 172 -16.40 4.63 -27.45
C GLY A 172 -15.00 5.08 -27.04
N GLU A 173 -14.18 5.54 -28.00
CA GLU A 173 -12.86 6.12 -27.74
C GLU A 173 -12.95 7.39 -26.88
N LEU A 174 -13.87 8.31 -27.20
CA LEU A 174 -14.09 9.53 -26.43
C LEU A 174 -14.55 9.24 -25.00
N ASP A 175 -15.43 8.26 -24.81
CA ASP A 175 -15.91 7.88 -23.48
C ASP A 175 -14.79 7.20 -22.66
N ALA A 176 -13.94 6.38 -23.30
CA ALA A 176 -12.76 5.82 -22.67
C ALA A 176 -11.73 6.90 -22.28
N GLU A 177 -11.49 7.88 -23.15
CA GLU A 177 -10.59 9.01 -22.86
C GLU A 177 -11.13 9.88 -21.71
N ARG A 178 -12.44 10.15 -21.68
CA ARG A 178 -13.09 10.87 -20.58
C ARG A 178 -12.95 10.14 -19.24
N GLN A 179 -13.12 8.81 -19.24
CA GLN A 179 -12.92 8.00 -18.05
C GLN A 179 -11.45 8.01 -17.59
N ALA A 180 -10.50 7.87 -18.53
CA ALA A 180 -9.08 7.93 -18.24
C ALA A 180 -8.68 9.31 -17.66
N HIS A 181 -9.20 10.39 -18.25
CA HIS A 181 -8.99 11.75 -17.77
C HIS A 181 -9.57 11.96 -16.37
N ALA A 182 -10.81 11.53 -16.11
CA ALA A 182 -11.41 11.60 -14.79
C ALA A 182 -10.61 10.80 -13.74
N ALA A 183 -10.11 9.61 -14.11
CA ALA A 183 -9.26 8.81 -13.24
C ALA A 183 -7.90 9.47 -12.98
N ALA A 184 -7.30 10.12 -13.99
CA ALA A 184 -6.05 10.87 -13.83
C ALA A 184 -6.24 12.09 -12.92
N GLN A 185 -7.34 12.84 -13.09
CA GLN A 185 -7.70 13.95 -12.22
C GLN A 185 -7.93 13.52 -10.78
N ALA A 186 -8.62 12.39 -10.55
CA ALA A 186 -8.81 11.85 -9.20
C ALA A 186 -7.48 11.47 -8.54
N ARG A 187 -6.54 10.85 -9.27
CA ARG A 187 -5.19 10.54 -8.76
C ARG A 187 -4.41 11.81 -8.44
N GLN A 188 -4.52 12.85 -9.27
CA GLN A 188 -3.87 14.14 -9.03
C GLN A 188 -4.42 14.81 -7.76
N GLN A 189 -5.74 14.83 -7.59
CA GLN A 189 -6.38 15.40 -6.39
C GLN A 189 -5.98 14.64 -5.13
N GLU A 190 -5.93 13.31 -5.20
CA GLU A 190 -5.45 12.48 -4.08
C GLU A 190 -3.97 12.76 -3.78
N GLY A 191 -3.13 12.88 -4.80
CA GLY A 191 -1.72 13.28 -4.63
C GLY A 191 -1.57 14.65 -3.95
N ILE A 192 -2.37 15.64 -4.34
CA ILE A 192 -2.39 16.96 -3.70
C ILE A 192 -2.78 16.84 -2.23
N ARG A 193 -3.84 16.09 -1.90
CA ARG A 193 -4.26 15.85 -0.51
C ARG A 193 -3.18 15.19 0.32
N GLN A 194 -2.45 14.23 -0.24
CA GLN A 194 -1.33 13.58 0.43
C GLN A 194 -0.17 14.53 0.70
N VAL A 195 0.18 15.38 -0.26
CA VAL A 195 1.21 16.42 -0.08
C VAL A 195 0.80 17.39 1.02
N GLU A 196 -0.43 17.92 0.99
CA GLU A 196 -0.95 18.81 2.03
C GLU A 196 -0.95 18.14 3.42
N ALA A 197 -1.30 16.86 3.50
CA ALA A 197 -1.27 16.11 4.76
C ALA A 197 0.16 15.96 5.30
N LEU A 198 1.11 15.61 4.43
CA LEU A 198 2.53 15.50 4.79
C LEU A 198 3.13 16.85 5.20
N GLU A 199 2.76 17.94 4.52
CA GLU A 199 3.19 19.29 4.89
C GLU A 199 2.69 19.69 6.28
N ARG A 200 1.41 19.42 6.59
CA ARG A 200 0.86 19.65 7.94
C ARG A 200 1.56 18.81 8.99
N GLN A 201 1.84 17.54 8.71
CA GLN A 201 2.59 16.65 9.62
C GLN A 201 4.01 17.17 9.86
N LEU A 202 4.70 17.59 8.80
CA LEU A 202 6.06 18.12 8.90
C LEU A 202 6.09 19.42 9.69
N GLN A 203 5.11 20.31 9.48
CA GLN A 203 4.97 21.53 10.28
C GLN A 203 4.69 21.22 11.75
N ALA A 204 3.80 20.28 12.05
CA ALA A 204 3.52 19.84 13.41
C ALA A 204 4.78 19.28 14.09
N LEU A 205 5.51 18.39 13.42
CA LEU A 205 6.79 17.87 13.93
C LEU A 205 7.81 18.98 14.16
N ARG A 206 7.98 19.92 13.23
CA ARG A 206 8.87 21.08 13.42
C ARG A 206 8.50 21.88 14.66
N THR A 207 7.21 22.15 14.87
CA THR A 207 6.74 22.89 16.06
C THR A 207 6.99 22.10 17.36
N GLN A 208 6.71 20.79 17.36
CA GLN A 208 6.98 19.91 18.51
C GLN A 208 8.47 19.85 18.84
N PHE A 209 9.32 19.60 17.84
CA PHE A 209 10.78 19.61 18.03
C PHE A 209 11.29 20.96 18.54
N SER A 210 10.77 22.08 18.05
CA SER A 210 11.16 23.39 18.55
C SER A 210 10.76 23.59 20.02
N ALA A 211 9.56 23.13 20.42
CA ALA A 211 9.11 23.20 21.80
C ALA A 211 9.94 22.30 22.72
N GLU A 212 10.28 21.09 22.29
CA GLU A 212 11.16 20.18 23.03
C GLU A 212 12.58 20.73 23.16
N LEU A 213 13.11 21.39 22.13
CA LEU A 213 14.42 22.05 22.18
C LEU A 213 14.42 23.22 23.17
N GLU A 214 13.39 24.06 23.17
CA GLU A 214 13.28 25.14 24.17
C GLU A 214 13.12 24.56 25.59
N HIS A 215 12.29 23.53 25.76
CA HIS A 215 12.11 22.89 27.06
C HIS A 215 13.42 22.28 27.60
N THR A 216 14.19 21.60 26.74
CA THR A 216 15.49 21.05 27.14
C THR A 216 16.52 22.14 27.43
N ARG A 217 16.52 23.26 26.68
CA ARG A 217 17.35 24.44 26.97
C ARG A 217 17.01 25.04 28.35
N GLU A 218 15.73 25.18 28.66
CA GLU A 218 15.27 25.66 29.98
C GLU A 218 15.72 24.71 31.10
N GLN A 219 15.56 23.40 30.94
CA GLN A 219 16.02 22.41 31.91
C GLN A 219 17.54 22.49 32.14
N VAL A 220 18.32 22.63 31.06
CA VAL A 220 19.78 22.79 31.14
C VAL A 220 20.14 24.09 31.86
N ALA A 221 19.48 25.21 31.56
CA ALA A 221 19.71 26.49 32.22
C ALA A 221 19.43 26.39 33.74
N VAL A 222 18.31 25.77 34.13
CA VAL A 222 17.98 25.55 35.55
C VAL A 222 18.99 24.62 36.23
N ALA A 223 19.44 23.57 35.55
CA ALA A 223 20.47 22.67 36.09
C ALA A 223 21.82 23.38 36.27
N GLN A 224 22.23 24.21 35.31
CA GLN A 224 23.43 25.05 35.39
C GLN A 224 23.33 26.07 36.52
N GLU A 225 22.18 26.72 36.69
CA GLU A 225 21.96 27.66 37.80
C GLU A 225 22.10 26.95 39.16
N ARG A 226 21.45 25.79 39.31
CA ARG A 226 21.56 24.96 40.53
C ARG A 226 22.99 24.52 40.79
N ALA A 227 23.71 24.05 39.77
CA ALA A 227 25.11 23.65 39.87
C ALA A 227 25.99 24.83 40.32
N SER A 228 25.83 26.01 39.69
CA SER A 228 26.56 27.23 40.06
C SER A 228 26.23 27.71 41.47
N ALA A 229 24.99 27.52 41.94
CA ALA A 229 24.58 27.86 43.30
C ALA A 229 25.22 26.90 44.31
N THR A 230 25.25 25.59 44.01
CA THR A 230 25.94 24.61 44.85
C THR A 230 27.44 24.84 44.88
N GLU A 231 28.07 25.19 43.76
CA GLU A 231 29.49 25.53 43.68
C GLU A 231 29.80 26.77 44.53
N ARG A 232 29.02 27.86 44.38
CA ARG A 232 29.17 29.07 45.22
C ARG A 232 29.00 28.79 46.70
N ARG A 233 28.07 27.90 47.07
CA ARG A 233 27.89 27.48 48.47
C ARG A 233 29.09 26.69 48.97
N ALA A 234 29.56 25.71 48.21
CA ALA A 234 30.73 24.91 48.57
C ALA A 234 31.99 25.78 48.72
N LEU A 235 32.22 26.75 47.82
CA LEU A 235 33.33 27.69 47.94
C LEU A 235 33.25 28.53 49.23
N ARG A 236 32.05 29.01 49.60
CA ARG A 236 31.84 29.74 50.87
C ARG A 236 32.09 28.86 52.08
N GLU A 237 31.63 27.61 52.05
CA GLU A 237 31.88 26.64 53.13
C GLU A 237 33.38 26.34 53.26
N ILE A 238 34.10 26.16 52.15
CA ILE A 238 35.57 26.01 52.13
C ILE A 238 36.27 27.24 52.73
N ASP A 239 35.86 28.46 52.36
CA ASP A 239 36.47 29.68 52.90
C ASP A 239 36.17 29.88 54.39
N GLN A 240 34.96 29.51 54.84
CA GLN A 240 34.61 29.47 56.25
C GLN A 240 35.48 28.44 57.00
N GLU A 241 35.62 27.23 56.47
CA GLU A 241 36.50 26.20 57.04
C GLU A 241 37.95 26.67 57.10
N ARG A 242 38.47 27.29 56.04
CA ARG A 242 39.82 27.88 56.02
C ARG A 242 40.00 28.94 57.10
N THR A 243 39.03 29.83 57.26
CA THR A 243 39.04 30.87 58.30
C THR A 243 39.00 30.27 59.70
N LEU A 244 38.15 29.26 59.91
CA LEU A 244 38.07 28.54 61.19
C LEU A 244 39.36 27.77 61.48
N ARG A 245 39.95 27.11 60.48
CA ARG A 245 41.26 26.44 60.60
C ARG A 245 42.35 27.44 60.96
N GLN A 246 42.43 28.58 60.28
CA GLN A 246 43.41 29.63 60.60
C GLN A 246 43.25 30.17 62.02
N LYS A 247 42.00 30.40 62.47
CA LYS A 247 41.71 30.80 63.86
C LYS A 247 42.11 29.73 64.87
N ALA A 248 41.84 28.46 64.57
CA ALA A 248 42.23 27.34 65.42
C ALA A 248 43.76 27.17 65.47
N GLU A 249 44.45 27.29 64.34
CA GLU A 249 45.92 27.28 64.27
C GLU A 249 46.53 28.43 65.09
N GLN A 250 45.99 29.65 64.97
CA GLN A 250 46.41 30.78 65.79
C GLN A 250 46.18 30.51 67.28
N ALA A 251 45.01 30.01 67.66
CA ALA A 251 44.72 29.66 69.06
C ALA A 251 45.65 28.57 69.59
N VAL A 252 46.06 27.59 68.77
CA VAL A 252 47.08 26.59 69.15
C VAL A 252 48.44 27.24 69.34
N VAL A 253 48.83 28.20 68.49
CA VAL A 253 50.08 28.97 68.67
C VAL A 253 50.02 29.78 69.97
N ASP A 254 48.92 30.49 70.23
CA ASP A 254 48.72 31.28 71.44
C ASP A 254 48.73 30.40 72.70
N LEU A 255 48.04 29.25 72.69
CA LEU A 255 48.10 28.29 73.80
C LEU A 255 49.50 27.71 74.00
N ARG A 256 50.28 27.50 72.93
CA ARG A 256 51.67 27.05 73.03
C ARG A 256 52.57 28.13 73.64
N THR A 257 52.38 29.39 73.28
CA THR A 257 53.16 30.50 73.87
C THR A 257 52.78 30.70 75.33
N GLU A 258 51.49 30.62 75.68
CA GLU A 258 51.02 30.64 77.08
C GLU A 258 51.57 29.47 77.88
N LEU A 259 51.55 28.25 77.32
CA LEU A 259 52.13 27.07 77.95
C LEU A 259 53.63 27.23 78.16
N ALA A 260 54.37 27.72 77.17
CA ALA A 260 55.80 28.00 77.29
C ALA A 260 56.07 29.06 78.38
N ALA A 261 55.27 30.11 78.46
CA ALA A 261 55.36 31.13 79.52
C ALA A 261 55.00 30.57 80.91
N ALA A 262 53.99 29.69 81.00
CA ALA A 262 53.64 29.00 82.23
C ALA A 262 54.74 28.02 82.66
N GLN A 263 55.34 27.29 81.71
CA GLN A 263 56.49 26.42 81.96
C GLN A 263 57.72 27.22 82.40
N ALA A 264 58.01 28.37 81.79
CA ALA A 264 59.09 29.26 82.20
C ALA A 264 58.87 29.77 83.63
N ARG A 265 57.65 30.26 83.95
CA ARG A 265 57.29 30.67 85.32
C ARG A 265 57.40 29.52 86.32
N ALA A 266 56.98 28.31 85.94
CA ALA A 266 57.12 27.13 86.78
C ALA A 266 58.59 26.74 86.99
N GLN A 267 59.44 26.85 85.96
CA GLN A 267 60.88 26.64 86.05
C GLN A 267 61.54 27.70 86.94
N GLU A 268 61.23 28.98 86.76
CA GLU A 268 61.70 30.07 87.63
C GLU A 268 61.27 29.85 89.08
N ALA A 269 60.01 29.49 89.32
CA ALA A 269 59.52 29.16 90.66
C ALA A 269 60.20 27.91 91.25
N ALA A 270 60.50 26.90 90.42
CA ALA A 270 61.23 25.71 90.85
C ALA A 270 62.69 26.04 91.20
N VAL A 271 63.35 26.91 90.42
CA VAL A 271 64.71 27.42 90.71
C VAL A 271 64.69 28.25 91.99
N ALA A 272 63.79 29.24 92.11
CA ALA A 272 63.63 30.03 93.33
C ALA A 272 63.32 29.16 94.55
N GLY A 273 62.47 28.14 94.40
CA GLY A 273 62.19 27.15 95.44
C GLY A 273 63.38 26.23 95.75
N ALA A 274 64.24 25.92 94.77
CA ALA A 274 65.50 25.18 94.99
C ALA A 274 66.53 26.06 95.71
N GLU A 275 66.65 27.35 95.36
CA GLU A 275 67.49 28.32 96.04
C GLU A 275 67.03 28.55 97.49
N ALA A 276 65.73 28.72 97.72
CA ALA A 276 65.17 28.85 99.07
C ALA A 276 65.43 27.58 99.90
N ARG A 277 65.26 26.39 99.32
CA ARG A 277 65.62 25.12 99.96
C ARG A 277 67.12 25.04 100.24
N ALA A 278 67.99 25.45 99.32
CA ALA A 278 69.44 25.45 99.52
C ALA A 278 69.87 26.44 100.62
N ARG A 279 69.23 27.60 100.72
CA ARG A 279 69.45 28.56 101.83
C ARG A 279 69.04 27.97 103.16
N LEU A 280 67.82 27.41 103.24
CA LEU A 280 67.34 26.72 104.45
C LEU A 280 68.24 25.53 104.81
N GLN A 281 68.73 24.78 103.82
CA GLN A 281 69.68 23.69 104.03
C GLN A 281 71.00 24.22 104.62
N ALA A 282 71.54 25.32 104.08
CA ALA A 282 72.76 25.95 104.60
C ALA A 282 72.55 26.54 106.01
N GLU A 283 71.38 27.10 106.31
CA GLU A 283 70.99 27.51 107.66
C GLU A 283 70.92 26.31 108.62
N CYS A 284 70.28 25.21 108.22
CA CYS A 284 70.25 23.96 108.99
C CYS A 284 71.67 23.40 109.21
N ASP A 285 72.53 23.41 108.21
CA ASP A 285 73.93 22.97 108.33
C ASP A 285 74.72 23.89 109.27
N THR A 286 74.47 25.19 109.23
CA THR A 286 75.11 26.19 110.10
C THR A 286 74.64 26.02 111.55
N LEU A 287 73.33 25.85 111.76
CA LEU A 287 72.75 25.53 113.06
C LEU A 287 73.28 24.18 113.57
N SER A 288 73.42 23.18 112.71
CA SER A 288 74.01 21.88 113.07
C SER A 288 75.48 22.00 113.48
N ARG A 289 76.28 22.83 112.77
CA ARG A 289 77.66 23.14 113.18
C ARG A 289 77.72 23.89 114.50
N GLN A 290 76.85 24.88 114.71
CA GLN A 290 76.75 25.60 115.99
C GLN A 290 76.34 24.66 117.13
N LEU A 291 75.41 23.73 116.89
CA LEU A 291 75.04 22.68 117.84
C LEU A 291 76.23 21.78 118.17
N ALA A 292 76.99 21.34 117.15
CA ALA A 292 78.19 20.55 117.35
C ALA A 292 79.29 21.31 118.12
N GLU A 293 79.43 22.63 117.90
CA GLU A 293 80.35 23.49 118.64
C GLU A 293 79.93 23.65 120.10
N VAL A 294 78.64 23.87 120.37
CA VAL A 294 78.08 23.94 121.73
C VAL A 294 78.20 22.59 122.43
N GLU A 295 77.94 21.48 121.75
CA GLU A 295 78.15 20.12 122.27
C GLU A 295 79.63 19.87 122.60
N GLN A 296 80.57 20.30 121.74
CA GLN A 296 82.00 20.21 122.04
C GLN A 296 82.41 21.10 123.20
N ALA A 297 81.87 22.33 123.30
CA ALA A 297 82.09 23.22 124.43
C ALA A 297 81.55 22.63 125.74
N LEU A 298 80.37 22.00 125.69
CA LEU A 298 79.77 21.29 126.81
C LEU A 298 80.63 20.09 127.23
N ARG A 299 81.10 19.28 126.28
CA ARG A 299 82.02 18.16 126.56
C ARG A 299 83.34 18.63 127.17
N ARG A 300 83.90 19.75 126.70
CA ARG A 300 85.09 20.37 127.31
C ARG A 300 84.81 20.88 128.73
N GLY A 301 83.65 21.48 128.96
CA GLY A 301 83.20 21.91 130.28
C GLY A 301 82.99 20.73 131.25
N GLN A 302 82.44 19.62 130.76
CA GLN A 302 82.28 18.38 131.52
C GLN A 302 83.64 17.75 131.85
N ALA A 303 84.55 17.67 130.88
CA ALA A 303 85.92 17.19 131.11
C ALA A 303 86.68 18.04 132.15
N ALA A 304 86.53 19.36 132.10
CA ALA A 304 87.09 20.27 133.10
C ALA A 304 86.45 20.07 134.48
N GLN A 305 85.14 19.82 134.57
CA GLN A 305 84.48 19.46 135.83
C GLN A 305 84.97 18.13 136.40
N ASP A 306 85.21 17.13 135.55
CA ASP A 306 85.71 15.83 135.97
C ASP A 306 87.18 15.91 136.43
N GLU A 307 88.01 16.74 135.78
CA GLU A 307 89.37 17.06 136.26
C GLU A 307 89.34 17.75 137.63
N LEU A 308 88.50 18.77 137.81
CA LEU A 308 88.33 19.45 139.11
C LEU A 308 87.84 18.49 140.20
N ARG A 309 86.96 17.54 139.88
CA ARG A 309 86.53 16.49 140.81
C ARG A 309 87.66 15.55 141.18
N ALA A 310 88.47 15.14 140.21
CA ALA A 310 89.64 14.28 140.44
C ALA A 310 90.70 15.00 141.31
N GLU A 311 90.92 16.30 141.10
CA GLU A 311 91.79 17.12 141.95
C GLU A 311 91.26 17.23 143.39
N LEU A 312 89.95 17.39 143.55
CA LEU A 312 89.30 17.44 144.86
C LEU A 312 89.41 16.09 145.59
N GLU A 313 89.18 14.98 144.91
CA GLU A 313 89.36 13.63 145.47
C GLU A 313 90.82 13.37 145.86
N MET A 314 91.77 13.83 145.06
CA MET A 314 93.20 13.75 145.39
C MET A 314 93.58 14.61 146.60
N ALA A 315 92.99 15.80 146.75
CA ALA A 315 93.19 16.65 147.92
C ALA A 315 92.59 16.02 149.19
N VAL A 316 91.40 15.42 149.09
CA VAL A 316 90.75 14.68 150.18
C VAL A 316 91.59 13.46 150.59
N ARG A 317 92.10 12.66 149.64
CA ARG A 317 92.97 11.51 149.95
C ARG A 317 94.33 11.91 150.55
N ARG A 318 94.85 13.11 150.27
CA ARG A 318 96.05 13.65 150.94
C ARG A 318 95.74 14.07 152.38
N ALA A 319 94.58 14.66 152.62
CA ALA A 319 94.12 15.00 153.97
C ALA A 319 93.88 13.74 154.83
N GLU A 320 93.24 12.71 154.26
CA GLU A 320 93.02 11.42 154.94
C GLU A 320 94.33 10.68 155.28
N ARG A 321 95.37 10.80 154.44
CA ARG A 321 96.70 10.22 154.71
C ARG A 321 97.45 10.96 155.82
N ALA A 322 97.33 12.29 155.89
CA ALA A 322 97.90 13.09 156.97
C ALA A 322 97.22 12.80 158.32
N ASP A 323 95.90 12.55 158.32
CA ASP A 323 95.16 12.15 159.52
C ASP A 323 95.45 10.70 159.95
N ALA A 324 95.74 9.79 159.00
CA ALA A 324 96.15 8.41 159.29
C ALA A 324 97.59 8.31 159.87
N GLU A 325 98.52 9.16 159.43
CA GLU A 325 99.89 9.22 159.97
C GLU A 325 99.95 9.87 161.37
N ALA A 326 99.06 10.82 161.66
CA ALA A 326 98.93 11.46 162.98
C ALA A 326 98.25 10.57 164.05
N SER A 327 97.47 9.57 163.63
CA SER A 327 96.77 8.64 164.52
C SER A 327 97.53 7.32 164.76
N ALA A 328 98.41 6.90 163.85
CA ALA A 328 99.24 5.69 163.98
C ALA A 328 100.45 5.84 164.93
N THR A 329 101.04 7.03 165.06
CA THR A 329 102.17 7.29 165.98
C THR A 329 101.75 7.41 167.45
N ARG A 330 100.44 7.40 167.76
CA ARG A 330 99.91 7.71 169.09
C ARG A 330 99.43 6.50 169.91
N ARG A 331 99.56 5.24 169.43
CA ARG A 331 99.00 4.07 170.13
C ARG A 331 99.97 2.93 170.50
N LEU A 332 101.26 3.03 170.22
CA LEU A 332 102.24 2.00 170.62
C LEU A 332 103.57 2.67 170.98
N VAL A 333 104.11 2.70 172.19
CA VAL A 333 103.82 2.13 173.51
C VAL A 333 104.68 2.95 174.48
N SER A 334 104.33 3.01 175.75
CA SER A 334 105.34 3.18 176.81
C SER A 334 105.14 2.09 177.85
N PRO A 335 106.21 1.58 178.46
CA PRO A 335 106.48 2.00 179.82
C PRO A 335 107.72 2.89 179.74
N ARG A 336 107.83 3.99 180.45
CA ARG A 336 107.69 4.04 181.89
C ARG A 336 107.96 5.49 182.29
N ARG A 337 107.20 5.99 183.28
CA ARG A 337 107.64 6.93 184.32
C ARG A 337 108.18 8.33 183.93
N ARG A 338 107.46 9.35 184.43
CA ARG A 338 107.86 10.55 185.23
C ARG A 338 107.09 11.78 184.72
N ALA A 339 106.18 12.37 185.52
CA ALA A 339 106.40 13.39 186.57
C ALA A 339 106.38 14.84 186.00
N PRO A 340 106.24 15.90 186.79
CA PRO A 340 104.96 16.59 187.06
C PRO A 340 104.97 18.10 186.68
N ALA A 341 103.79 18.77 186.69
CA ALA A 341 103.56 20.14 187.22
C ALA A 341 102.38 20.92 186.54
N THR A 342 101.30 21.10 187.32
CA THR A 342 100.56 22.37 187.61
C THR A 342 100.02 23.36 186.55
N ARG A 343 98.78 23.83 186.86
CA ARG A 343 98.12 25.14 186.59
C ARG A 343 97.52 25.37 185.18
N THR A 344 96.41 26.09 184.93
CA THR A 344 95.29 26.71 185.70
C THR A 344 94.29 27.32 184.70
N LYS A 345 92.98 27.35 185.07
CA LYS A 345 92.01 28.47 184.88
C LYS A 345 91.58 28.83 183.43
N PHE A 346 90.28 28.88 183.06
CA PHE A 346 89.14 29.73 183.51
C PHE A 346 88.70 30.60 182.31
N LYS A 347 87.55 30.30 181.67
CA LYS A 347 86.25 31.02 181.73
C LYS A 347 86.13 32.08 180.60
N PRO A 348 84.97 32.75 180.39
CA PRO A 348 84.34 32.93 179.08
C PRO A 348 84.40 34.40 178.62
N GLY A 349 83.80 34.73 177.48
CA GLY A 349 83.56 36.13 177.14
C GLY A 349 83.04 36.36 175.73
N PRO A 350 82.10 37.32 175.51
CA PRO A 350 81.59 37.76 174.22
C PRO A 350 82.37 38.97 173.64
N ALA A 351 81.96 39.34 172.42
CA ALA A 351 82.44 40.36 171.47
C ALA A 351 83.52 39.89 170.49
#